data_AF-A0A0G2UZH6-F1
#
_entry.id   AF-A0A0G2UZH6-F1
#
_cell.length_a   1.000
_cell.length_b   1.000
_cell.length_c   1.000
_cell.angle_alpha   90.00
_cell.angle_beta   90.00
_cell.angle_gamma   90.00
#
_symmetry.space_group_name_H-M   'P 1'
#
loop_
_entity.id
_entity.type
_entity.pdbx_description
1 polymer ?
#
loop_
_entity_poly.entity_id
_entity_poly.type
_entity_poly.pdbx_seq_one_letter_code
_entity_poly.pdbx_strand_id
1 'polypeptide(L)'
;YQIEGAVNEDGRGPSIWDTFCKIPGKIAGGANGDVACDSYHRTHEDIALLKACGAKAYRFSLSWSRIIPLGGRNDPINEKGLQYYIKFVDDLHAAGITPLVTLFHWDLP
;
A
#
# COMPACT_ATOMS: atom_id res chain seq x y z
N TYR A 1 3.35 -2.48 1.33
CA TYR A 1 3.39 -3.88 1.85
C TYR A 1 3.04 -4.01 3.34
N GLN A 2 3.71 -3.32 4.28
CA GLN A 2 3.64 -3.62 5.72
C GLN A 2 2.26 -3.48 6.39
N ILE A 3 1.36 -2.64 5.86
CA ILE A 3 0.05 -2.37 6.48
C ILE A 3 -1.14 -2.74 5.59
N GLU A 4 -0.97 -2.73 4.26
CA GLU A 4 -2.10 -2.77 3.33
C GLU A 4 -2.83 -4.11 3.29
N GLY A 5 -2.12 -5.24 3.19
CA GLY A 5 -2.75 -6.51 2.82
C GLY A 5 -3.25 -6.50 1.38
N ALA A 6 -4.31 -7.28 1.13
CA ALA A 6 -5.03 -7.34 -0.16
C ALA A 6 -4.10 -7.59 -1.35
N VAL A 7 -3.12 -8.49 -1.17
CA VAL A 7 -1.95 -8.63 -2.05
C VAL A 7 -2.26 -9.06 -3.48
N ASN A 8 -3.45 -9.63 -3.74
CA ASN A 8 -3.91 -10.08 -5.06
C ASN A 8 -5.22 -9.40 -5.49
N GLU A 9 -5.63 -8.32 -4.83
CA GLU A 9 -6.88 -7.63 -5.12
C GLU A 9 -6.69 -6.49 -6.12
N ASP A 10 -7.75 -6.15 -6.84
CA ASP A 10 -7.81 -5.06 -7.81
C ASP A 10 -6.65 -5.00 -8.82
N GLY A 11 -6.12 -6.16 -9.19
CA GLY A 11 -5.08 -6.27 -10.23
C GLY A 11 -3.66 -5.96 -9.74
N ARG A 12 -3.41 -5.93 -8.42
CA ARG A 12 -2.06 -5.86 -7.87
C ARG A 12 -1.21 -7.06 -8.34
N GLY A 13 -0.01 -6.77 -8.86
CA GLY A 13 1.03 -7.77 -9.10
C GLY A 13 1.82 -8.13 -7.84
N PRO A 14 2.48 -9.30 -7.76
CA PRO A 14 3.37 -9.60 -6.66
C PRO A 14 4.55 -8.62 -6.66
N SER A 15 5.12 -8.36 -5.47
CA SER A 15 6.42 -7.73 -5.31
C SER A 15 7.47 -8.75 -4.88
N ILE A 16 8.73 -8.33 -4.83
CA ILE A 16 9.82 -9.14 -4.28
C ILE A 16 9.56 -9.56 -2.82
N TRP A 17 8.82 -8.77 -2.03
CA TRP A 17 8.45 -9.13 -0.66
C TRP A 17 7.39 -10.24 -0.60
N ASP A 18 6.42 -10.23 -1.52
CA ASP A 18 5.43 -11.31 -1.65
C ASP A 18 6.12 -12.65 -1.93
N THR A 19 7.20 -12.63 -2.71
CA THR A 19 8.02 -13.81 -3.00
C THR A 19 8.93 -14.18 -1.82
N PHE A 20 9.61 -13.20 -1.23
CA PHE A 20 10.56 -13.41 -0.14
C PHE A 20 9.92 -14.03 1.10
N CYS A 21 8.72 -13.58 1.48
CA CYS A 21 7.99 -14.09 2.64
C CYS A 21 7.59 -15.57 2.51
N LYS A 22 7.53 -16.11 1.29
CA LYS A 22 7.18 -17.53 1.03
C LYS A 22 8.38 -18.47 1.17
N ILE A 23 9.60 -17.95 1.33
CA ILE A 23 10.80 -18.76 1.47
C ILE A 23 10.93 -19.21 2.95
N PRO A 24 10.96 -20.53 3.24
CA PRO A 24 11.10 -21.01 4.61
C PRO A 24 12.31 -20.44 5.33
N GLY A 25 12.12 -19.95 6.56
CA GLY A 25 13.18 -19.41 7.41
C GLY A 25 13.60 -17.97 7.10
N LYS A 26 13.02 -17.29 6.10
CA LYS A 26 13.32 -15.88 5.83
C LYS A 26 12.61 -14.90 6.77
N ILE A 27 11.41 -15.25 7.23
CA ILE A 27 10.65 -14.45 8.18
C ILE A 27 10.61 -15.16 9.53
N ALA A 28 10.98 -14.45 10.60
CA ALA A 28 10.83 -14.96 11.95
C ALA A 28 9.34 -15.26 12.22
N GLY A 29 9.03 -16.50 12.60
CA GLY A 29 7.65 -16.95 12.78
C GLY A 29 6.85 -17.17 11.49
N GLY A 30 7.46 -17.03 10.31
CA GLY A 30 6.82 -17.36 9.02
C GLY A 30 5.66 -16.45 8.62
N ALA A 31 5.55 -15.25 9.21
CA ALA A 31 4.52 -14.27 8.86
C ALA A 31 4.71 -13.70 7.43
N ASN A 32 3.65 -13.09 6.90
CA ASN A 32 3.68 -12.42 5.60
C ASN A 32 2.77 -11.16 5.60
N GLY A 33 2.74 -10.45 4.49
CA GLY A 33 1.91 -9.26 4.29
C GLY A 33 0.57 -9.51 3.59
N ASP A 34 0.07 -10.76 3.54
CA ASP A 34 -1.14 -11.08 2.77
C ASP A 34 -2.37 -10.33 3.32
N VAL A 35 -2.48 -10.24 4.65
CA VAL A 35 -3.51 -9.49 5.38
C VAL A 35 -2.94 -8.22 6.02
N ALA A 36 -1.77 -8.33 6.68
CA ALA A 36 -1.13 -7.22 7.40
C ALA A 36 -2.10 -6.52 8.39
N CYS A 37 -2.31 -5.21 8.25
CA CYS A 37 -3.28 -4.44 9.03
C CYS A 37 -4.62 -4.26 8.29
N ASP A 38 -4.75 -4.83 7.09
CA ASP A 38 -5.93 -4.70 6.24
C ASP A 38 -6.24 -3.23 5.87
N SER A 39 -5.22 -2.35 5.93
CA SER A 39 -5.36 -0.91 5.66
C SER A 39 -5.85 -0.61 4.23
N TYR A 40 -5.68 -1.54 3.29
CA TYR A 40 -6.24 -1.40 1.94
C TYR A 40 -7.77 -1.25 1.96
N HIS A 41 -8.45 -1.93 2.89
CA HIS A 41 -9.91 -1.85 3.05
C HIS A 41 -10.35 -0.83 4.10
N ARG A 42 -9.42 -0.29 4.89
CA ARG A 42 -9.69 0.46 6.12
C ARG A 42 -9.21 1.91 6.07
N THR A 43 -9.07 2.49 4.87
CA THR A 43 -8.60 3.87 4.70
C THR A 43 -9.37 4.88 5.55
N HIS A 44 -10.70 4.73 5.67
CA HIS A 44 -11.52 5.59 6.53
C HIS A 44 -11.20 5.44 8.02
N GLU A 45 -10.95 4.21 8.49
CA GLU A 45 -10.58 3.94 9.89
C GLU A 45 -9.19 4.51 10.20
N ASP A 46 -8.22 4.30 9.30
CA ASP A 46 -6.86 4.82 9.44
C ASP A 46 -6.84 6.36 9.47
N ILE A 47 -7.62 7.01 8.60
CA ILE A 47 -7.76 8.47 8.59
C ILE A 47 -8.42 8.96 9.88
N ALA A 48 -9.47 8.29 10.36
CA ALA A 48 -10.13 8.64 11.62
C ALA A 48 -9.15 8.53 12.80
N LEU A 49 -8.31 7.49 12.82
CA LEU A 49 -7.27 7.30 13.83
C LEU A 49 -6.22 8.40 13.77
N LEU A 50 -5.74 8.78 12.58
CA LEU A 50 -4.80 9.89 12.42
C LEU A 50 -5.36 11.21 12.97
N LYS A 51 -6.64 11.49 12.70
CA LYS A 51 -7.33 12.67 13.25
C LYS A 51 -7.44 12.62 14.78
N ALA A 52 -7.79 11.46 15.34
CA ALA A 52 -7.91 11.27 16.79
C ALA A 52 -6.55 11.49 17.50
N CYS A 53 -5.44 11.11 16.86
CA CYS A 53 -4.08 11.35 17.35
C CYS A 53 -3.60 12.80 17.14
N GLY A 54 -4.37 13.66 16.47
CA GLY A 54 -3.99 15.04 16.16
C GLY A 54 -2.90 15.17 15.09
N ALA A 55 -2.67 14.13 14.29
CA ALA A 55 -1.66 14.14 13.24
C ALA A 55 -1.98 15.19 12.17
N LYS A 56 -0.95 15.97 11.76
CA LYS A 56 -1.07 17.00 10.72
C LYS A 56 -0.55 16.56 9.37
N ALA A 57 0.31 15.56 9.35
CA ALA A 57 0.83 14.95 8.15
C ALA A 57 0.84 13.44 8.32
N TYR A 58 0.72 12.72 7.21
CA TYR A 58 0.81 11.26 7.20
C TYR A 58 1.76 10.81 6.10
N ARG A 59 2.82 10.10 6.51
CA ARG A 59 3.73 9.45 5.58
C ARG A 59 3.24 8.04 5.29
N PHE A 60 3.06 7.75 4.00
CA PHE A 60 2.75 6.42 3.50
C PHE A 60 3.54 6.15 2.22
N SER A 61 3.50 4.91 1.73
CA SER A 61 4.14 4.52 0.47
C SER A 61 3.12 4.03 -0.54
N LEU A 62 3.46 4.14 -1.81
CA LEU A 62 2.72 3.51 -2.89
C LEU A 62 3.27 2.09 -3.11
N SER A 63 2.39 1.11 -3.27
CA SER A 63 2.80 -0.21 -3.77
C SER A 63 2.97 -0.11 -5.29
N TRP A 64 4.21 -0.15 -5.77
CA TRP A 64 4.49 -0.01 -7.21
C TRP A 64 3.70 -1.04 -8.03
N SER A 65 3.68 -2.30 -7.60
CA SER A 65 2.96 -3.37 -8.27
C SER A 65 1.43 -3.25 -8.21
N ARG A 66 0.86 -2.29 -7.45
CA ARG A 66 -0.55 -1.90 -7.60
C ARG A 66 -0.76 -0.96 -8.78
N ILE A 67 0.19 -0.08 -9.08
CA ILE A 67 0.05 0.97 -10.11
C ILE A 67 0.48 0.42 -11.48
N ILE A 68 1.64 -0.25 -11.55
CA ILE A 68 2.13 -0.93 -12.74
C ILE A 68 2.47 -2.36 -12.32
N PRO A 69 1.56 -3.34 -12.51
CA PRO A 69 1.72 -4.68 -11.94
C PRO A 69 2.99 -5.42 -12.35
N LEU A 70 3.51 -5.15 -13.54
CA LEU A 70 4.77 -5.72 -14.06
C LEU A 70 5.96 -4.76 -13.89
N GLY A 71 5.72 -3.54 -13.40
CA GLY A 71 6.73 -2.53 -13.07
C GLY A 71 7.37 -1.78 -14.24
N GLY A 72 7.34 -2.31 -15.46
CA GLY A 72 8.02 -1.73 -16.60
C GLY A 72 7.35 -0.46 -17.15
N ARG A 73 8.17 0.43 -17.71
CA ARG A 73 7.73 1.69 -18.33
C ARG A 73 6.73 1.55 -19.48
N ASN A 74 6.67 0.38 -20.10
CA ASN A 74 5.79 0.07 -21.24
C ASN A 74 4.69 -0.95 -20.85
N ASP A 75 4.63 -1.33 -19.58
CA ASP A 75 3.64 -2.29 -19.10
C ASP A 75 2.32 -1.57 -18.80
N PRO A 76 1.18 -2.29 -18.84
CA PRO A 76 -0.12 -1.69 -18.61
C PRO A 76 -0.23 -1.08 -17.21
N ILE A 77 -0.80 0.11 -17.14
CA ILE A 77 -1.18 0.75 -15.88
C ILE A 77 -2.44 0.05 -15.36
N ASN A 78 -2.45 -0.24 -14.06
CA ASN A 78 -3.64 -0.69 -13.36
C ASN A 78 -4.42 0.51 -12.81
N GLU A 79 -5.43 0.95 -13.55
CA GLU A 79 -6.26 2.11 -13.19
C GLU A 79 -6.91 1.95 -11.82
N LYS A 80 -7.33 0.75 -11.42
CA LYS A 80 -7.95 0.55 -10.09
C LYS A 80 -6.98 0.88 -8.95
N GLY A 81 -5.74 0.40 -9.05
CA GLY A 81 -4.69 0.70 -8.08
C GLY A 81 -4.33 2.18 -8.05
N LEU A 82 -4.31 2.85 -9.21
CA LEU A 82 -4.11 4.30 -9.28
C LEU A 82 -5.25 5.08 -8.63
N GLN A 83 -6.50 4.72 -8.94
CA GLN A 83 -7.70 5.36 -8.37
C GLN A 83 -7.79 5.17 -6.84
N TYR A 84 -7.36 4.03 -6.31
CA TYR A 84 -7.26 3.81 -4.87
C TYR A 84 -6.40 4.87 -4.18
N TYR A 85 -5.18 5.12 -4.69
CA TYR A 85 -4.28 6.12 -4.08
C TYR A 85 -4.73 7.56 -4.32
N ILE A 86 -5.33 7.86 -5.49
CA ILE A 86 -5.94 9.18 -5.75
C ILE A 86 -7.01 9.45 -4.69
N LYS A 87 -7.95 8.53 -4.51
CA LYS A 87 -9.01 8.64 -3.51
C LYS A 87 -8.43 8.79 -2.09
N PHE A 88 -7.42 8.00 -1.73
CA PHE A 88 -6.80 8.09 -0.41
C PHE A 88 -6.15 9.45 -0.13
N VAL A 89 -5.47 10.04 -1.13
CA VAL A 89 -4.90 11.39 -1.05
C VAL A 89 -5.99 12.45 -0.90
N ASP A 90 -7.07 12.34 -1.68
CA ASP A 90 -8.22 13.25 -1.58
C ASP A 90 -8.87 13.18 -0.18
N ASP A 91 -9.06 11.97 0.35
CA ASP A 91 -9.63 11.76 1.68
C ASP A 91 -8.72 12.33 2.79
N LEU A 92 -7.39 12.21 2.66
CA LEU A 92 -6.42 12.84 3.59
C LEU A 92 -6.51 14.37 3.54
N HIS A 93 -6.58 14.96 2.36
CA HIS A 93 -6.75 16.41 2.22
C HIS A 93 -8.09 16.88 2.81
N ALA A 94 -9.18 16.15 2.56
CA ALA A 94 -10.48 16.45 3.15
C ALA A 94 -10.47 16.35 4.68
N ALA A 95 -9.63 15.48 5.24
CA ALA A 95 -9.38 15.37 6.68
C ALA A 95 -8.45 16.46 7.25
N GLY A 96 -7.84 17.29 6.41
CA GLY A 96 -6.87 18.31 6.82
C GLY A 96 -5.49 17.74 7.17
N ILE A 97 -5.11 16.61 6.56
CA ILE A 97 -3.84 15.90 6.79
C ILE A 97 -2.98 16.01 5.53
N THR A 98 -1.75 16.52 5.66
CA THR A 98 -0.80 16.61 4.54
C THR A 98 -0.21 15.23 4.20
N PRO A 99 -0.36 14.73 2.97
CA PRO A 99 0.25 13.47 2.56
C PRO A 99 1.76 13.64 2.29
N LEU A 100 2.56 12.72 2.82
CA LEU A 100 4.00 12.60 2.55
C LEU A 100 4.27 11.27 1.85
N VAL A 101 4.30 11.30 0.52
CA VAL A 101 4.31 10.08 -0.31
C VAL A 101 5.73 9.55 -0.50
N THR A 102 5.96 8.29 -0.12
CA THR A 102 7.16 7.52 -0.47
C THR A 102 6.89 6.73 -1.73
N LEU A 103 7.57 7.06 -2.83
CA LEU A 103 7.35 6.39 -4.13
C LEU A 103 7.77 4.92 -4.12
N PHE A 104 8.88 4.62 -3.46
CA PHE A 104 9.43 3.26 -3.40
C PHE A 104 9.78 2.92 -1.96
N HIS A 105 9.14 1.87 -1.43
CA HIS A 105 9.39 1.36 -0.08
C HIS A 105 9.66 -0.14 -0.11
N TRP A 106 10.66 -0.50 -0.93
CA TRP A 106 11.25 -1.83 -1.05
C TRP A 106 10.37 -2.89 -1.73
N ASP A 107 9.16 -2.56 -2.15
CA ASP A 107 8.20 -3.46 -2.82
C ASP A 107 8.29 -3.39 -4.35
N LEU A 108 9.49 -3.69 -4.86
CA LEU A 108 9.75 -3.82 -6.30
C LEU A 108 8.83 -4.90 -6.92
N PRO A 109 8.13 -4.64 -8.04
CA PRO A 109 7.39 -5.65 -8.80
C PRO A 109 8.29 -6.81 -9.27
#